data_AF-A0A927HGB1-F1
#
_entry.id   AF-A0A927HGB1-F1
#
_cell.length_a   1.000
_cell.length_b   1.000
_cell.length_c   1.000
_cell.angle_alpha   90.00
_cell.angle_beta   90.00
_cell.angle_gamma   90.00
#
_symmetry.space_group_name_H-M   'P 1'
#
loop_
_entity.id
_entity.type
_entity.pdbx_description
1 polymer ?
#
loop_
_entity_poly.entity_id
_entity_poly.type
_entity_poly.pdbx_seq_one_letter_code
_entity_poly.pdbx_strand_id
1 'polypeptide(L)'
;MSKISLLDAAEMMAQTYARSNTSEVHTAIDVAGVQAVYLKNGTLVIPGTNEFSDWFDFNLNMGGATTVDGHGFEVVAGDSGALWHAGFLQHAQMVYMFAKGLNPKFIVGHSLGAASAQIVGMSLRTPTIAFASPQTCRTRDRLPNEGWVINVCRIDDAVCHVPPKFLGFRTIGSRYWLRPDELDADEDHKIHNYADLLKLKRIKDRVPTSWPA
;
A
#
# COMPACT_ATOMS: atom_id res chain seq x y z
N MET A 1 7.39 14.34 -17.21
CA MET A 1 6.88 14.13 -15.83
C MET A 1 8.04 13.70 -14.95
N SER A 2 8.08 14.12 -13.69
CA SER A 2 9.04 13.61 -12.71
C SER A 2 8.79 12.12 -12.47
N LYS A 3 9.86 11.35 -12.24
CA LYS A 3 9.82 9.93 -11.91
C LYS A 3 10.42 9.71 -10.52
N ILE A 4 9.97 8.69 -9.81
CA ILE A 4 10.55 8.21 -8.55
C ILE A 4 11.11 6.80 -8.77
N SER A 5 12.33 6.54 -8.32
CA SER A 5 12.95 5.20 -8.35
C SER A 5 12.25 4.30 -7.32
N LEU A 6 12.08 3.01 -7.65
CA LEU A 6 11.50 2.06 -6.70
C LEU A 6 12.41 1.87 -5.47
N LEU A 7 13.73 1.97 -5.63
CA LEU A 7 14.67 1.91 -4.52
C LEU A 7 14.55 3.14 -3.62
N ASP A 8 14.43 4.32 -4.21
CA ASP A 8 14.27 5.58 -3.46
C ASP A 8 12.94 5.56 -2.69
N ALA A 9 11.88 5.03 -3.30
CA ALA A 9 10.59 4.85 -2.64
C ALA A 9 10.69 3.88 -1.44
N ALA A 10 11.39 2.75 -1.60
CA ALA A 10 11.61 1.81 -0.51
C ALA A 10 12.47 2.41 0.61
N GLU A 11 13.49 3.21 0.26
CA GLU A 11 14.33 3.92 1.22
C GLU A 11 13.54 4.99 1.99
N MET A 12 12.73 5.81 1.30
CA MET A 12 11.85 6.79 1.96
C MET A 12 10.93 6.12 2.98
N MET A 13 10.35 4.97 2.62
CA MET A 13 9.51 4.19 3.52
C MET A 13 10.31 3.67 4.74
N ALA A 14 11.50 3.11 4.52
CA ALA A 14 12.37 2.64 5.59
C ALA A 14 12.78 3.78 6.55
N GLN A 15 13.13 4.95 6.01
CA GLN A 15 13.46 6.14 6.79
C GLN A 15 12.26 6.66 7.60
N THR A 16 11.05 6.60 7.03
CA THR A 16 9.82 6.96 7.72
C THR A 16 9.54 6.02 8.89
N TYR A 17 9.69 4.70 8.71
CA TYR A 17 9.58 3.73 9.81
C TYR A 17 10.62 3.99 10.92
N ALA A 18 11.87 4.27 10.53
CA ALA A 18 12.96 4.58 11.45
C ALA A 18 12.86 5.99 12.07
N ARG A 19 11.92 6.83 11.62
CA ARG A 19 11.79 8.26 11.97
C ARG A 19 13.09 9.04 11.75
N SER A 20 13.91 8.62 10.78
CA SER A 20 15.21 9.22 10.47
C SER A 20 15.11 10.37 9.46
N ASN A 21 13.95 10.57 8.83
CA ASN A 21 13.69 11.64 7.86
C ASN A 21 12.80 12.77 8.42
N THR A 22 12.76 12.96 9.74
CA THR A 22 11.91 13.98 10.39
C THR A 22 12.19 15.40 9.91
N SER A 23 13.44 15.73 9.57
CA SER A 23 13.81 17.02 8.97
C SER A 23 13.16 17.27 7.60
N GLU A 24 12.80 16.20 6.89
CA GLU A 24 12.21 16.24 5.55
C GLU A 24 10.68 16.25 5.58
N VAL A 25 10.06 16.04 6.75
CA VAL A 25 8.61 16.10 6.92
C VAL A 25 8.14 17.55 6.83
N HIS A 26 7.21 17.81 5.92
CA HIS A 26 6.49 19.09 5.83
C HIS A 26 5.28 19.09 6.77
N THR A 27 4.49 18.01 6.74
CA THR A 27 3.34 17.82 7.63
C THR A 27 3.03 16.32 7.75
N ALA A 28 2.32 15.92 8.80
CA ALA A 28 2.00 14.53 9.08
C ALA A 28 0.63 14.41 9.77
N ILE A 29 0.05 13.23 9.66
CA ILE A 29 -1.10 12.80 10.46
C ILE A 29 -0.75 11.54 11.23
N ASP A 30 -1.24 11.48 12.46
CA ASP A 30 -1.25 10.30 13.32
C ASP A 30 -2.52 10.37 14.16
N VAL A 31 -3.61 9.81 13.64
CA VAL A 31 -4.93 9.89 14.28
C VAL A 31 -5.71 8.61 14.01
N ALA A 32 -6.34 8.07 15.04
CA ALA A 32 -7.18 6.87 14.94
C ALA A 32 -6.49 5.69 14.20
N GLY A 33 -5.20 5.49 14.45
CA GLY A 33 -4.40 4.42 13.81
C GLY A 33 -4.00 4.69 12.36
N VAL A 34 -4.36 5.86 11.79
CA VAL A 34 -3.93 6.29 10.46
C VAL A 34 -2.69 7.15 10.58
N GLN A 35 -1.62 6.70 9.93
CA GLN A 35 -0.35 7.41 9.83
C GLN A 35 -0.01 7.73 8.38
N ALA A 36 0.38 8.98 8.12
CA ALA A 36 0.94 9.39 6.85
C ALA A 36 1.83 10.62 7.04
N VAL A 37 2.91 10.70 6.27
CA VAL A 37 3.82 11.84 6.25
C VAL A 37 3.91 12.42 4.86
N TYR A 38 3.80 13.74 4.76
CA TYR A 38 4.03 14.48 3.53
C TYR A 38 5.41 15.13 3.60
N LEU A 39 6.30 14.74 2.68
CA LEU A 39 7.68 15.19 2.64
C LEU A 39 7.83 16.48 1.83
N LYS A 40 8.87 17.26 2.14
CA LYS A 40 9.21 18.53 1.44
C LYS A 40 9.44 18.35 -0.06
N ASN A 41 9.84 17.16 -0.50
CA ASN A 41 10.00 16.84 -1.92
C ASN A 41 8.67 16.66 -2.67
N GLY A 42 7.54 16.64 -1.95
CA GLY A 42 6.19 16.46 -2.49
C GLY A 42 5.71 15.00 -2.49
N THR A 43 6.40 14.09 -1.81
CA THR A 43 6.01 12.68 -1.70
C THR A 43 5.15 12.47 -0.46
N LEU A 44 4.00 11.82 -0.65
CA LEU A 44 3.19 11.30 0.45
C LEU A 44 3.66 9.86 0.76
N VAL A 45 4.10 9.62 1.99
CA VAL A 45 4.51 8.30 2.46
C VAL A 45 3.49 7.80 3.48
N ILE A 46 2.92 6.62 3.24
CA ILE A 46 1.87 6.01 4.05
C ILE A 46 2.44 4.70 4.61
N PRO A 47 3.03 4.70 5.82
CA PRO A 47 3.49 3.48 6.45
C PRO A 47 2.32 2.57 6.80
N GLY A 48 2.60 1.27 6.92
CA GLY A 48 1.72 0.34 7.62
C GLY A 48 1.84 0.50 9.14
N THR A 49 0.86 -0.04 9.87
CA THR A 49 0.90 -0.10 11.34
C THR A 49 1.85 -1.20 11.84
N ASN A 50 2.44 -1.02 13.03
CA ASN A 50 3.21 -2.06 13.72
C ASN A 50 2.32 -3.15 14.33
N GLU A 51 1.01 -2.90 14.45
CA GLU A 51 -0.01 -3.83 14.97
C GLU A 51 -0.63 -4.67 13.85
N PHE A 52 0.06 -4.79 12.71
CA PHE A 52 -0.51 -5.35 11.50
C PHE A 52 -0.96 -6.80 11.68
N SER A 53 -0.23 -7.66 12.40
CA SER A 53 -0.68 -9.02 12.73
C SER A 53 -2.01 -9.00 13.47
N ASP A 54 -2.14 -8.13 14.46
CA ASP A 54 -3.32 -8.04 15.33
C ASP A 54 -4.51 -7.45 14.57
N TRP A 55 -4.30 -6.44 13.73
CA TRP A 55 -5.34 -5.85 12.87
C TRP A 55 -5.80 -6.80 11.78
N PHE A 56 -4.88 -7.60 11.25
CA PHE A 56 -5.11 -8.58 10.20
C PHE A 56 -5.83 -9.81 10.76
N ASP A 57 -5.41 -10.35 11.91
CA ASP A 57 -6.12 -11.40 12.64
C ASP A 57 -7.51 -10.92 13.08
N PHE A 58 -7.64 -9.67 13.52
CA PHE A 58 -8.93 -9.07 13.88
C PHE A 58 -9.88 -8.87 12.68
N ASN A 59 -9.36 -8.51 11.50
CA ASN A 59 -10.16 -8.38 10.28
C ASN A 59 -10.33 -9.69 9.48
N LEU A 60 -9.62 -10.77 9.83
CA LEU A 60 -9.67 -12.03 9.08
C LEU A 60 -10.08 -13.23 9.91
N ASN A 61 -10.48 -13.02 11.17
CA ASN A 61 -10.93 -14.09 12.04
C ASN A 61 -12.15 -14.81 11.41
N MET A 62 -11.88 -15.94 10.74
CA MET A 62 -12.88 -16.78 10.07
C MET A 62 -13.60 -17.74 11.03
N GLY A 63 -13.41 -17.62 12.35
CA GLY A 63 -14.05 -18.51 13.32
C GLY A 63 -14.15 -17.90 14.72
N GLY A 64 -15.37 -17.60 15.15
CA GLY A 64 -15.71 -17.41 16.56
C GLY A 64 -16.14 -15.99 16.92
N ALA A 65 -17.38 -15.89 17.40
CA ALA A 65 -17.95 -14.69 17.98
C ALA A 65 -17.10 -14.13 19.13
N THR A 66 -16.92 -12.81 19.17
CA THR A 66 -17.03 -11.88 20.33
C THR A 66 -16.08 -10.68 20.24
N THR A 67 -16.19 -9.83 19.22
CA THR A 67 -15.80 -8.40 19.32
C THR A 67 -16.66 -7.58 18.35
N VAL A 68 -17.22 -6.48 18.83
CA VAL A 68 -18.36 -5.76 18.20
C VAL A 68 -17.95 -4.91 16.97
N ASP A 69 -16.66 -4.76 16.66
CA ASP A 69 -16.18 -3.76 15.67
C ASP A 69 -15.13 -4.29 14.66
N GLY A 70 -15.19 -5.57 14.25
CA GLY A 70 -14.32 -6.12 13.18
C GLY A 70 -14.98 -6.06 11.81
N HIS A 71 -14.30 -5.54 10.78
CA HIS A 71 -14.87 -5.45 9.42
C HIS A 71 -14.85 -6.79 8.67
N GLY A 72 -14.12 -7.81 9.11
CA GLY A 72 -14.06 -9.06 8.34
C GLY A 72 -13.60 -8.82 6.89
N PHE A 73 -14.21 -9.55 5.94
CA PHE A 73 -14.16 -9.24 4.51
C PHE A 73 -15.33 -8.37 4.03
N GLU A 74 -15.86 -7.49 4.89
CA GLU A 74 -16.96 -6.60 4.54
C GLU A 74 -16.59 -5.73 3.34
N VAL A 75 -17.58 -5.55 2.46
CA VAL A 75 -17.43 -4.81 1.22
C VAL A 75 -18.42 -3.67 1.20
N VAL A 76 -17.91 -2.47 0.96
CA VAL A 76 -18.70 -1.24 0.89
C VAL A 76 -18.39 -0.51 -0.41
N ALA A 77 -19.36 0.26 -0.89
CA ALA A 77 -19.16 1.14 -2.02
C ALA A 77 -18.43 2.42 -1.57
N GLY A 78 -17.40 2.82 -2.30
CA GLY A 78 -16.85 4.18 -2.20
C GLY A 78 -17.68 5.18 -3.02
N ASP A 79 -17.33 6.46 -2.96
CA ASP A 79 -18.04 7.55 -3.62
C ASP A 79 -18.16 7.38 -5.15
N SER A 80 -17.24 6.62 -5.77
CA SER A 80 -17.28 6.30 -7.19
C SER A 80 -18.19 5.11 -7.56
N GLY A 81 -18.84 4.49 -6.57
CA GLY A 81 -19.58 3.23 -6.72
C GLY A 81 -18.71 1.97 -6.75
N ALA A 82 -17.38 2.11 -6.78
CA ALA A 82 -16.46 0.99 -6.71
C ALA A 82 -16.57 0.28 -5.35
N LEU A 83 -16.52 -1.05 -5.37
CA LEU A 83 -16.57 -1.93 -4.21
C LEU A 83 -15.18 -2.17 -3.63
N TRP A 84 -15.01 -1.89 -2.34
CA TRP A 84 -13.76 -1.98 -1.60
C TRP A 84 -13.94 -2.77 -0.31
N HIS A 85 -12.86 -3.34 0.20
CA HIS A 85 -12.81 -3.78 1.58
C HIS A 85 -13.06 -2.61 2.54
N ALA A 86 -13.99 -2.75 3.49
CA ALA A 86 -14.45 -1.67 4.36
C ALA A 86 -13.30 -1.01 5.15
N GLY A 87 -12.49 -1.80 5.86
CA GLY A 87 -11.37 -1.27 6.63
C GLY A 87 -10.32 -0.54 5.78
N PHE A 88 -10.01 -1.03 4.58
CA PHE A 88 -9.05 -0.36 3.68
C PHE A 88 -9.62 0.95 3.13
N LEU A 89 -10.93 0.98 2.80
CA LEU A 89 -11.57 2.20 2.34
C LEU A 89 -11.60 3.26 3.46
N GLN A 90 -11.94 2.87 4.69
CA GLN A 90 -11.99 3.78 5.83
C GLN A 90 -10.61 4.42 6.09
N HIS A 91 -9.55 3.61 6.11
CA HIS A 91 -8.18 4.12 6.23
C HIS A 91 -7.82 5.05 5.06
N ALA A 92 -8.16 4.66 3.82
CA ALA A 92 -7.88 5.46 2.64
C ALA A 92 -8.62 6.81 2.62
N GLN A 93 -9.85 6.88 3.14
CA GLN A 93 -10.62 8.12 3.22
C GLN A 93 -9.96 9.15 4.14
N MET A 94 -9.44 8.72 5.29
CA MET A 94 -8.69 9.60 6.20
C MET A 94 -7.41 10.13 5.53
N VAL A 95 -6.65 9.24 4.87
CA VAL A 95 -5.45 9.64 4.12
C VAL A 95 -5.82 10.58 2.96
N TYR A 96 -6.90 10.31 2.23
CA TYR A 96 -7.36 11.16 1.13
C TYR A 96 -7.73 12.57 1.62
N MET A 97 -8.45 12.66 2.74
CA MET A 97 -8.83 13.95 3.33
C MET A 97 -7.62 14.79 3.73
N PHE A 98 -6.56 14.15 4.25
CA PHE A 98 -5.28 14.80 4.51
C PHE A 98 -4.55 15.20 3.22
N ALA A 99 -4.49 14.31 2.23
CA ALA A 99 -3.66 14.47 1.05
C ALA A 99 -4.23 15.41 -0.03
N LYS A 100 -5.57 15.48 -0.17
CA LYS A 100 -6.21 16.17 -1.31
C LYS A 100 -5.85 17.66 -1.43
N GLY A 101 -5.55 18.33 -0.32
CA GLY A 101 -5.11 19.74 -0.32
C GLY A 101 -3.61 19.93 -0.54
N LEU A 102 -2.81 18.87 -0.41
CA LEU A 102 -1.35 18.93 -0.47
C LEU A 102 -0.80 18.75 -1.89
N ASN A 103 -1.62 18.23 -2.81
CA ASN A 103 -1.27 17.89 -4.19
C ASN A 103 0.04 17.08 -4.31
N PRO A 104 0.10 15.85 -3.75
CA PRO A 104 1.31 15.04 -3.80
C PRO A 104 1.78 14.78 -5.24
N LYS A 105 3.11 14.87 -5.45
CA LYS A 105 3.77 14.50 -6.72
C LYS A 105 3.88 12.99 -6.88
N PHE A 106 4.05 12.29 -5.76
CA PHE A 106 4.20 10.85 -5.67
C PHE A 106 3.52 10.34 -4.40
N ILE A 107 3.09 9.07 -4.41
CA ILE A 107 2.62 8.36 -3.23
C ILE A 107 3.41 7.07 -3.08
N VAL A 108 3.88 6.80 -1.86
CA VAL A 108 4.52 5.53 -1.50
C VAL A 108 3.76 4.94 -0.33
N GLY A 109 3.33 3.69 -0.45
CA GLY A 109 2.66 2.97 0.62
C GLY A 109 3.30 1.62 0.89
N HIS A 110 3.20 1.14 2.13
CA HIS A 110 3.63 -0.19 2.53
C HIS A 110 2.55 -0.87 3.36
N SER A 111 2.29 -2.17 3.15
CA SER A 111 1.33 -2.95 3.96
C SER A 111 -0.08 -2.34 3.97
N LEU A 112 -0.69 -2.08 5.13
CA LEU A 112 -1.95 -1.33 5.26
C LEU A 112 -1.88 0.05 4.57
N GLY A 113 -0.74 0.72 4.67
CA GLY A 113 -0.51 1.97 3.96
C GLY A 113 -0.46 1.81 2.44
N ALA A 114 -0.04 0.65 1.93
CA ALA A 114 -0.12 0.30 0.51
C ALA A 114 -1.57 0.04 0.05
N ALA A 115 -2.42 -0.49 0.92
CA ALA A 115 -3.86 -0.58 0.66
C ALA A 115 -4.47 0.81 0.40
N SER A 116 -4.11 1.78 1.25
CA SER A 116 -4.56 3.16 1.10
C SER A 116 -3.94 3.87 -0.08
N ALA A 117 -2.63 3.67 -0.30
CA ALA A 117 -1.91 4.27 -1.41
C ALA A 117 -2.54 3.90 -2.76
N GLN A 118 -2.97 2.65 -2.93
CA GLN A 118 -3.74 2.21 -4.09
C GLN A 118 -4.96 3.10 -4.33
N ILE A 119 -5.86 3.19 -3.35
CA ILE A 119 -7.15 3.91 -3.46
C ILE A 119 -6.91 5.41 -3.66
N VAL A 120 -6.04 6.01 -2.84
CA VAL A 120 -5.74 7.44 -2.86
C VAL A 120 -5.03 7.83 -4.17
N GLY A 121 -4.06 7.04 -4.63
CA GLY A 121 -3.32 7.26 -5.87
C GLY A 121 -4.20 7.28 -7.11
N MET A 122 -5.08 6.28 -7.22
CA MET A 122 -6.08 6.23 -8.28
C MET A 122 -7.01 7.45 -8.23
N SER A 123 -7.47 7.83 -7.03
CA SER A 123 -8.42 8.93 -6.82
C SER A 123 -7.82 10.29 -7.16
N LEU A 124 -6.57 10.53 -6.77
CA LEU A 124 -5.84 11.78 -7.03
C LEU A 124 -5.14 11.83 -8.39
N ARG A 125 -5.09 10.70 -9.13
CA ARG A 125 -4.33 10.56 -10.39
C ARG A 125 -2.84 10.85 -10.18
N THR A 126 -2.30 10.36 -9.06
CA THR A 126 -0.91 10.58 -8.66
C THR A 126 -0.12 9.30 -8.85
N PRO A 127 1.11 9.34 -9.39
CA PRO A 127 1.97 8.16 -9.47
C PRO A 127 2.18 7.53 -8.09
N THR A 128 1.82 6.25 -7.98
CA THR A 128 1.86 5.51 -6.72
C THR A 128 2.68 4.23 -6.82
N ILE A 129 3.55 4.01 -5.84
CA ILE A 129 4.24 2.74 -5.60
C ILE A 129 3.73 2.15 -4.28
N ALA A 130 3.10 0.98 -4.36
CA ALA A 130 2.54 0.26 -3.23
C ALA A 130 3.34 -1.03 -2.98
N PHE A 131 4.09 -1.09 -1.89
CA PHE A 131 4.86 -2.27 -1.48
C PHE A 131 4.04 -3.17 -0.55
N ALA A 132 4.20 -4.49 -0.67
CA ALA A 132 3.49 -5.46 0.17
C ALA A 132 1.97 -5.22 0.20
N SER A 133 1.40 -4.93 -0.98
CA SER A 133 0.03 -4.42 -1.08
C SER A 133 -1.02 -5.55 -0.96
N PRO A 134 -2.01 -5.43 -0.07
CA PRO A 134 -3.15 -6.34 -0.05
C PRO A 134 -4.15 -6.07 -1.18
N GLN A 135 -5.12 -6.98 -1.33
CA GLN A 135 -6.14 -6.95 -2.38
C GLN A 135 -7.35 -6.11 -1.95
N THR A 136 -7.36 -4.83 -2.31
CA THR A 136 -8.30 -3.85 -1.74
C THR A 136 -9.67 -3.79 -2.40
N CYS A 137 -9.79 -4.20 -3.66
CA CYS A 137 -10.94 -3.94 -4.51
C CYS A 137 -11.68 -5.22 -4.86
N ARG A 138 -13.02 -5.19 -4.83
CA ARG A 138 -13.88 -6.28 -5.32
C ARG A 138 -14.58 -5.94 -6.63
N THR A 139 -14.40 -4.73 -7.14
CA THR A 139 -14.90 -4.33 -8.46
C THR A 139 -14.16 -5.10 -9.54
N ARG A 140 -14.91 -5.82 -10.39
CA ARG A 140 -14.35 -6.66 -11.46
C ARG A 140 -13.77 -5.82 -12.59
N ASP A 141 -14.50 -4.79 -12.98
CA ASP A 141 -14.10 -3.93 -14.08
C ASP A 141 -12.92 -3.04 -13.67
N ARG A 142 -12.17 -2.61 -14.68
CA ARG A 142 -11.08 -1.66 -14.51
C ARG A 142 -11.65 -0.29 -14.17
N LEU A 143 -11.26 0.27 -13.03
CA LEU A 143 -11.67 1.61 -12.64
C LEU A 143 -10.85 2.66 -13.40
N PRO A 144 -11.40 3.87 -13.57
CA PRO A 144 -10.64 5.01 -14.08
C PRO A 144 -9.38 5.25 -13.27
N ASN A 145 -8.29 5.65 -13.93
CA ASN A 145 -7.03 6.08 -13.29
C ASN A 145 -6.26 4.99 -12.53
N GLU A 146 -6.68 3.72 -12.55
CA GLU A 146 -5.88 2.64 -11.94
C GLU A 146 -4.47 2.53 -12.54
N GLY A 147 -4.28 3.01 -13.77
CA GLY A 147 -2.98 3.05 -14.44
C GLY A 147 -1.93 3.94 -13.77
N TRP A 148 -2.27 4.73 -12.75
CA TRP A 148 -1.31 5.51 -11.95
C TRP A 148 -0.65 4.70 -10.82
N VAL A 149 -1.14 3.49 -10.56
CA VAL A 149 -0.73 2.68 -9.42
C VAL A 149 0.07 1.46 -9.89
N ILE A 150 1.21 1.24 -9.26
CA ILE A 150 1.92 -0.04 -9.32
C ILE A 150 2.01 -0.66 -7.93
N ASN A 151 1.88 -1.98 -7.90
CA ASN A 151 2.00 -2.80 -6.70
C ASN A 151 3.24 -3.68 -6.85
N VAL A 152 4.15 -3.57 -5.90
CA VAL A 152 5.36 -4.40 -5.82
C VAL A 152 5.13 -5.38 -4.68
N CYS A 153 4.86 -6.63 -5.03
CA CYS A 153 4.48 -7.69 -4.12
C CYS A 153 5.54 -8.79 -4.14
N ARG A 154 5.75 -9.45 -3.02
CA ARG A 154 6.53 -10.68 -2.95
C ARG A 154 5.64 -11.90 -3.00
N ILE A 155 6.06 -12.96 -3.70
CA ILE A 155 5.23 -14.17 -3.83
C ILE A 155 5.03 -14.89 -2.49
N ASP A 156 6.00 -14.76 -1.58
CA ASP A 156 6.03 -15.39 -0.28
C ASP A 156 5.35 -14.54 0.81
N ASP A 157 5.17 -13.24 0.57
CA ASP A 157 4.46 -12.34 1.48
C ASP A 157 2.95 -12.62 1.49
N ALA A 158 2.46 -13.18 2.60
CA ALA A 158 1.06 -13.55 2.80
C ALA A 158 0.09 -12.37 2.62
N VAL A 159 0.52 -11.14 2.95
CA VAL A 159 -0.29 -9.91 2.84
C VAL A 159 -0.65 -9.60 1.40
N CYS A 160 0.16 -10.05 0.44
CA CYS A 160 -0.12 -9.83 -0.97
C CYS A 160 -1.25 -10.72 -1.53
N HIS A 161 -1.67 -11.74 -0.77
CA HIS A 161 -2.64 -12.76 -1.22
C HIS A 161 -4.04 -12.58 -0.63
N VAL A 162 -4.23 -11.53 0.15
CA VAL A 162 -5.34 -11.34 1.08
C VAL A 162 -5.94 -9.95 0.91
N PRO A 163 -7.26 -9.80 1.05
CA PRO A 163 -8.29 -10.82 1.00
C PRO A 163 -8.17 -11.82 -0.17
N PRO A 164 -8.66 -13.07 -0.05
CA PRO A 164 -8.47 -14.08 -1.08
C PRO A 164 -9.15 -13.76 -2.41
N LYS A 165 -8.45 -14.04 -3.52
CA LYS A 165 -8.96 -13.81 -4.89
C LYS A 165 -10.25 -14.56 -5.21
N PHE A 166 -10.47 -15.74 -4.63
CA PHE A 166 -11.69 -16.51 -4.90
C PHE A 166 -12.96 -15.83 -4.36
N LEU A 167 -12.83 -14.89 -3.41
CA LEU A 167 -13.91 -14.01 -2.97
C LEU A 167 -14.16 -12.82 -3.92
N GLY A 168 -13.34 -12.68 -4.97
CA GLY A 168 -13.42 -11.63 -5.98
C GLY A 168 -12.53 -10.41 -5.71
N PHE A 169 -11.68 -10.46 -4.69
CA PHE A 169 -10.75 -9.36 -4.40
C PHE A 169 -9.58 -9.32 -5.38
N ARG A 170 -9.09 -8.10 -5.61
CA ARG A 170 -7.92 -7.80 -6.43
C ARG A 170 -7.23 -6.52 -5.95
N THR A 171 -5.97 -6.36 -6.33
CA THR A 171 -5.28 -5.07 -6.32
C THR A 171 -5.76 -4.21 -7.48
N ILE A 172 -5.60 -2.89 -7.36
CA ILE A 172 -5.82 -1.96 -8.48
C ILE A 172 -4.49 -1.54 -9.12
N GLY A 173 -4.52 -1.27 -10.43
CA GLY A 173 -3.32 -0.94 -11.20
C GLY A 173 -2.45 -2.14 -11.56
N SER A 174 -1.19 -1.88 -11.90
CA SER A 174 -0.26 -2.95 -12.31
C SER A 174 0.29 -3.68 -11.09
N ARG A 175 0.60 -4.97 -11.21
CA ARG A 175 1.19 -5.76 -10.12
C ARG A 175 2.43 -6.50 -10.59
N TYR A 176 3.53 -6.29 -9.89
CA TYR A 176 4.84 -6.91 -10.11
C TYR A 176 5.15 -7.84 -8.96
N TRP A 177 5.37 -9.12 -9.27
CA TRP A 177 5.72 -10.14 -8.30
C TRP A 177 7.22 -10.34 -8.24
N LEU A 178 7.80 -10.14 -7.05
CA LEU A 178 9.17 -10.44 -6.72
C LEU A 178 9.23 -11.86 -6.17
N ARG A 179 10.21 -12.63 -6.63
CA ARG A 179 10.50 -13.97 -6.13
C ARG A 179 11.86 -13.97 -5.44
N PRO A 180 11.94 -14.13 -4.11
CA PRO A 180 13.21 -14.33 -3.44
C PRO A 180 13.79 -15.71 -3.76
N ASP A 181 15.08 -15.87 -3.51
CA ASP A 181 15.78 -17.14 -3.73
C ASP A 181 15.52 -18.12 -2.55
N GLU A 182 15.35 -17.58 -1.34
CA GLU A 182 14.98 -18.31 -0.13
C GLU A 182 13.67 -17.76 0.45
N LEU A 183 12.87 -18.63 1.07
CA LEU A 183 11.65 -18.24 1.78
C LEU A 183 12.00 -17.84 3.20
N ASP A 184 11.49 -16.70 3.65
CA ASP A 184 11.68 -16.23 5.02
C ASP A 184 10.36 -15.65 5.55
N ALA A 185 9.58 -16.49 6.23
CA ALA A 185 8.21 -16.20 6.61
C ALA A 185 8.05 -15.10 7.68
N ASP A 186 9.12 -14.73 8.38
CA ASP A 186 9.10 -13.70 9.44
C ASP A 186 9.67 -12.34 8.96
N GLU A 187 10.29 -12.33 7.79
CA GLU A 187 10.95 -11.17 7.18
C GLU A 187 10.33 -10.78 5.82
N ASP A 188 9.46 -11.62 5.27
CA ASP A 188 8.88 -11.46 3.93
C ASP A 188 8.20 -10.10 3.73
N HIS A 189 7.57 -9.60 4.78
CA HIS A 189 6.77 -8.39 4.82
C HIS A 189 7.56 -7.10 5.10
N LYS A 190 8.86 -7.18 5.40
CA LYS A 190 9.65 -5.98 5.74
C LYS A 190 10.19 -5.26 4.50
N ILE A 191 10.05 -3.94 4.49
CA ILE A 191 10.41 -3.09 3.33
C ILE A 191 11.86 -3.25 2.86
N HIS A 192 12.80 -3.53 3.77
CA HIS A 192 14.21 -3.69 3.40
C HIS A 192 14.43 -4.92 2.49
N ASN A 193 13.67 -6.00 2.71
CA ASN A 193 13.78 -7.20 1.88
C ASN A 193 13.21 -6.97 0.46
N TYR A 194 12.20 -6.10 0.33
CA TYR A 194 11.78 -5.62 -0.98
C TYR A 194 12.89 -4.81 -1.66
N ALA A 195 13.55 -3.90 -0.93
CA ALA A 195 14.64 -3.09 -1.46
C ALA A 195 15.83 -3.96 -1.93
N ASP A 196 16.17 -5.01 -1.19
CA ASP A 196 17.27 -5.91 -1.56
C ASP A 196 16.96 -6.70 -2.82
N LEU A 197 15.73 -7.20 -2.98
CA LEU A 197 15.29 -7.85 -4.21
C LEU A 197 15.36 -6.90 -5.41
N LEU A 198 14.96 -5.64 -5.24
CA LEU A 198 15.01 -4.62 -6.30
C LEU A 198 16.44 -4.28 -6.76
N LYS A 199 17.48 -4.59 -5.97
CA LYS A 199 18.88 -4.39 -6.38
C LYS A 199 19.33 -5.46 -7.38
N LEU A 200 18.72 -6.64 -7.37
CA LEU A 200 19.10 -7.78 -8.20
C LEU A 200 18.85 -7.51 -9.69
N LYS A 201 19.85 -7.82 -10.53
CA LYS A 201 19.75 -7.65 -12.00
C LYS A 201 18.51 -8.36 -12.57
N ARG A 202 18.28 -9.62 -12.15
CA ARG A 202 17.12 -10.43 -12.59
C ARG A 202 15.76 -9.80 -12.30
N ILE A 203 15.67 -8.95 -11.27
CA ILE A 203 14.44 -8.22 -10.93
C ILE A 203 14.34 -6.93 -11.73
N LYS A 204 15.44 -6.19 -11.89
CA LYS A 204 15.50 -4.95 -12.70
C LYS A 204 15.11 -5.19 -14.16
N ASP A 205 15.36 -6.38 -14.70
CA ASP A 205 14.99 -6.74 -16.07
C ASP A 205 13.48 -7.03 -16.25
N ARG A 206 12.71 -7.15 -15.15
CA ARG A 206 11.30 -7.57 -15.14
C ARG A 206 10.33 -6.57 -14.50
N VAL A 207 10.85 -5.64 -13.72
CA VAL A 207 10.09 -4.65 -12.96
C VAL A 207 10.60 -3.27 -13.33
N PRO A 208 9.74 -2.26 -13.51
CA PRO A 208 10.20 -0.90 -13.77
C PRO A 208 11.14 -0.43 -12.66
N THR A 209 12.24 0.21 -13.02
CA THR A 209 13.17 0.78 -12.04
C THR A 209 12.68 2.12 -11.48
N SER A 210 11.76 2.78 -12.18
CA SER A 210 11.15 4.05 -11.78
C SER A 210 9.69 4.15 -12.23
N TRP A 211 8.91 4.98 -11.55
CA TRP A 211 7.51 5.22 -11.85
C TRP A 211 7.18 6.72 -11.90
N PRO A 212 6.37 7.21 -12.86
CA PRO A 212 5.86 6.53 -14.05
C PRO A 212 6.98 6.00 -14.96
N ALA A 213 6.78 4.82 -15.56
CA ALA A 213 7.76 4.18 -16.44
C ALA A 213 7.88 4.90 -17.80
#